data_AF-A0A0D2XUD5-F1
#
_entry.id   AF-A0A0D2XUD5-F1
#
_cell.length_a   1.000
_cell.length_b   1.000
_cell.length_c   1.000
_cell.angle_alpha   90.00
_cell.angle_beta   90.00
_cell.angle_gamma   90.00
#
_symmetry.space_group_name_H-M   'P 1'
#
loop_
_entity.id
_entity.type
_entity.pdbx_description
1 polymer ?
#
loop_
_entity_poly.entity_id
_entity_poly.type
_entity_poly.pdbx_seq_one_letter_code
_entity_poly.pdbx_strand_id
1 'polypeptide(L)'
;MTDAQHSDGESAEDEIVSLSAIRQLLFPDMPDLFFNAISKENLGLPSQFHWPSAYEWLRKVTVKFHRKGENACKDTEGKKSLLTLQFACIRFRCVACRRPYQDAETMAPIQGHSGLLFPCGHVIGDSCHDALVDNFKSFEMSPICP
;
A
#
# COMPACT_ATOMS: atom_id res chain seq x y z
N MET A 1 39.00 -20.64 -10.44
CA MET A 1 37.68 -20.72 -11.08
C MET A 1 36.74 -21.28 -10.04
N THR A 2 35.93 -20.42 -9.43
CA THR A 2 34.93 -20.78 -8.43
C THR A 2 33.61 -20.30 -8.99
N ASP A 3 32.84 -21.24 -9.53
CA ASP A 3 31.48 -21.01 -10.00
C ASP A 3 30.60 -20.69 -8.79
N ALA A 4 30.20 -19.43 -8.70
CA ALA A 4 29.16 -19.01 -7.77
C ALA A 4 27.83 -19.55 -8.31
N GLN A 5 27.30 -20.58 -7.64
CA GLN A 5 25.94 -21.04 -7.84
C GLN A 5 24.99 -19.90 -7.46
N HIS A 6 24.37 -19.28 -8.46
CA HIS A 6 23.17 -18.48 -8.26
C HIS A 6 22.02 -19.45 -8.01
N SER A 7 21.51 -19.48 -6.79
CA SER A 7 20.32 -20.25 -6.43
C SER A 7 19.07 -19.49 -6.90
N ASP A 8 18.73 -19.67 -8.17
CA ASP A 8 17.41 -19.31 -8.67
C ASP A 8 16.44 -20.43 -8.30
N GLY A 9 15.52 -20.16 -7.38
CA GLY A 9 14.45 -21.09 -7.07
C GLY A 9 13.73 -20.83 -5.75
N GLU A 10 13.20 -19.62 -5.52
CA GLU A 10 12.03 -19.53 -4.65
C GLU A 10 10.86 -20.18 -5.41
N SER A 11 10.31 -21.27 -4.84
CA SER A 11 9.13 -21.92 -5.42
C SER A 11 7.95 -20.95 -5.38
N ALA A 12 7.04 -21.00 -6.36
CA ALA A 12 5.81 -20.23 -6.34
C ALA A 12 4.98 -20.47 -5.06
N GLU A 13 5.17 -21.63 -4.43
CA GLU A 13 4.57 -21.99 -3.14
C GLU A 13 5.21 -21.20 -1.98
N ASP A 14 6.53 -21.00 -2.00
CA ASP A 14 7.26 -20.21 -0.99
C ASP A 14 6.92 -18.72 -1.10
N GLU A 15 6.76 -18.21 -2.33
CA GLU A 15 6.33 -16.84 -2.61
C GLU A 15 4.91 -16.57 -2.07
N ILE A 16 3.98 -17.52 -2.23
CA ILE A 16 2.61 -17.42 -1.69
C ILE A 16 2.61 -17.48 -0.16
N VAL A 17 3.41 -18.35 0.46
CA VAL A 17 3.55 -18.44 1.92
C VAL A 17 4.11 -17.12 2.48
N SER A 18 5.11 -16.54 1.82
CA SER A 18 5.67 -15.23 2.16
C SER A 18 4.62 -14.11 2.05
N LEU A 19 3.87 -14.06 0.95
CA LEU A 19 2.80 -13.06 0.76
C LEU A 19 1.66 -13.21 1.77
N SER A 20 1.32 -14.44 2.17
CA SER A 20 0.31 -14.70 3.21
C SER A 20 0.75 -14.15 4.56
N ALA A 21 2.01 -14.39 4.96
CA ALA A 21 2.58 -13.86 6.19
C ALA A 21 2.64 -12.32 6.16
N ILE A 22 3.06 -11.72 5.03
CA ILE A 22 3.09 -10.27 4.85
C ILE A 22 1.68 -9.68 4.93
N ARG A 23 0.68 -10.32 4.32
CA ARG A 23 -0.72 -9.91 4.41
C ARG A 23 -1.19 -9.92 5.87
N GLN A 24 -0.96 -10.99 6.62
CA GLN A 24 -1.40 -11.06 8.03
C GLN A 24 -0.80 -9.93 8.87
N LEU A 25 0.46 -9.56 8.61
CA LEU A 25 1.13 -8.51 9.35
C LEU A 25 0.69 -7.10 8.93
N LEU A 26 0.58 -6.85 7.63
CA LEU A 26 0.46 -5.52 7.07
C LEU A 26 -0.97 -5.21 6.62
N PHE A 27 -1.68 -6.20 6.07
CA PHE A 27 -3.03 -6.09 5.49
C PHE A 27 -4.03 -7.06 6.15
N PRO A 28 -4.14 -7.10 7.50
CA PRO A 28 -4.97 -8.09 8.18
C PRO A 28 -6.44 -8.06 7.75
N ASP A 29 -6.89 -6.92 7.26
CA ASP A 29 -8.28 -6.71 6.86
C ASP A 29 -8.55 -6.87 5.37
N MET A 30 -7.52 -7.15 4.55
CA MET A 30 -7.74 -7.47 3.15
C MET A 30 -8.58 -8.75 3.07
N PRO A 31 -9.75 -8.76 2.41
CA PRO A 31 -10.57 -9.97 2.33
C PRO A 31 -9.87 -11.10 1.56
N ASP A 32 -10.05 -12.35 2.00
CA ASP A 32 -9.47 -13.55 1.37
C ASP A 32 -9.79 -13.63 -0.12
N LEU A 33 -11.01 -13.24 -0.51
CA LEU A 33 -11.44 -13.23 -1.90
C LEU A 33 -10.49 -12.41 -2.78
N PHE A 34 -10.14 -11.20 -2.33
CA PHE A 34 -9.25 -10.32 -3.09
C PHE A 34 -7.81 -10.81 -3.02
N PHE A 35 -7.32 -11.19 -1.84
CA PHE A 35 -5.97 -11.71 -1.68
C PHE A 35 -5.71 -12.94 -2.57
N ASN A 36 -6.59 -13.94 -2.51
CA ASN A 36 -6.46 -15.16 -3.32
C ASN A 36 -6.48 -14.86 -4.82
N ALA A 37 -7.29 -13.89 -5.27
CA ALA A 37 -7.31 -13.48 -6.67
C ALA A 37 -5.99 -12.81 -7.08
N ILE A 38 -5.48 -11.89 -6.26
CA ILE A 38 -4.25 -11.12 -6.51
C ILE A 38 -3.01 -12.04 -6.47
N SER A 39 -2.93 -12.95 -5.50
CA SER A 39 -1.84 -13.91 -5.36
C SER A 39 -1.76 -14.88 -6.53
N LYS A 40 -2.91 -15.38 -7.02
CA LYS A 40 -2.95 -16.27 -8.21
C LYS A 40 -2.41 -15.60 -9.47
N GLU A 41 -2.56 -14.29 -9.57
CA GLU A 41 -2.14 -13.50 -10.74
C GLU A 41 -0.73 -12.91 -10.58
N ASN A 42 -0.02 -13.27 -9.51
CA ASN A 42 1.31 -12.75 -9.15
C ASN A 42 1.42 -11.21 -9.19
N LEU A 43 0.43 -10.52 -8.63
CA LEU A 43 0.36 -9.05 -8.66
C LEU A 43 1.01 -8.38 -7.42
N GLY A 44 1.47 -9.17 -6.45
CA GLY A 44 2.03 -8.67 -5.19
C GLY A 44 1.02 -7.89 -4.33
N LEU A 45 1.52 -7.22 -3.29
CA LEU A 45 0.72 -6.41 -2.36
C LEU A 45 0.98 -4.90 -2.57
N PRO A 46 -0.01 -4.03 -2.29
CA PRO A 46 0.16 -2.58 -2.45
C PRO A 46 1.15 -2.02 -1.42
N SER A 47 1.73 -0.85 -1.68
CA SER A 47 2.49 -0.14 -0.62
C SER A 47 1.54 0.43 0.43
N GLN A 48 1.91 0.35 1.72
CA GLN A 48 1.19 1.01 2.80
C GLN A 48 1.71 2.42 3.11
N PHE A 49 2.86 2.79 2.55
CA PHE A 49 3.56 4.02 2.92
C PHE A 49 3.71 4.98 1.76
N HIS A 50 3.62 4.49 0.52
CA HIS A 50 3.89 5.27 -0.68
C HIS A 50 2.68 5.28 -1.62
N TRP A 51 2.01 6.43 -1.70
CA TRP A 51 0.77 6.60 -2.46
C TRP A 51 0.92 6.29 -3.95
N PRO A 52 1.92 6.81 -4.69
CA PRO A 52 2.06 6.53 -6.12
C PRO A 52 2.22 5.04 -6.43
N SER A 53 3.00 4.30 -5.63
CA SER A 53 3.19 2.85 -5.84
C SER A 53 1.90 2.07 -5.56
N ALA A 54 1.19 2.41 -4.49
CA ALA A 54 -0.10 1.78 -4.18
C ALA A 54 -1.15 2.06 -5.26
N TYR A 55 -1.16 3.28 -5.81
CA TYR A 55 -2.05 3.65 -6.90
C TYR A 55 -1.69 2.96 -8.22
N GLU A 56 -0.41 2.84 -8.55
CA GLU A 56 0.04 2.09 -9.72
C GLU A 56 -0.36 0.60 -9.61
N TRP A 57 -0.14 0.00 -8.44
CA TRP A 57 -0.59 -1.36 -8.14
C TRP A 57 -2.11 -1.49 -8.35
N LEU A 58 -2.89 -0.56 -7.80
CA LEU A 58 -4.34 -0.56 -7.90
C LEU A 58 -4.82 -0.52 -9.36
N ARG A 59 -4.16 0.29 -10.20
CA ARG A 59 -4.45 0.35 -11.64
C ARG A 59 -4.17 -0.98 -12.33
N LYS A 60 -3.04 -1.62 -12.03
CA LYS A 60 -2.68 -2.94 -12.59
C LYS A 60 -3.72 -4.01 -12.23
N VAL A 61 -4.07 -4.09 -10.95
CA VAL A 61 -5.12 -5.01 -10.43
C VAL A 61 -6.45 -4.73 -11.11
N THR A 62 -6.87 -3.46 -11.20
CA THR A 62 -8.13 -3.09 -11.83
C THR A 62 -8.17 -3.49 -13.31
N VAL A 63 -7.10 -3.22 -14.07
CA VAL A 63 -7.02 -3.62 -15.49
C VAL A 63 -7.10 -5.13 -15.64
N LYS A 64 -6.47 -5.90 -14.74
CA LYS A 64 -6.47 -7.36 -14.79
C LYS A 64 -7.84 -7.97 -14.53
N PHE A 65 -8.59 -7.45 -13.55
CA PHE A 65 -9.87 -8.02 -13.13
C PHE A 65 -11.10 -7.41 -13.82
N HIS A 66 -10.93 -6.36 -14.63
CA HIS A 66 -12.04 -5.71 -15.32
C HIS A 66 -12.27 -6.27 -16.73
N ARG A 67 -13.54 -6.49 -17.10
CA ARG A 67 -13.94 -7.10 -18.39
C ARG A 67 -13.42 -6.36 -19.63
N LYS A 68 -13.21 -5.04 -19.53
CA LYS A 68 -12.69 -4.19 -20.62
C LYS A 68 -11.19 -3.87 -20.53
N GLY A 69 -10.45 -4.58 -19.67
CA GLY A 69 -9.00 -4.49 -19.58
C GLY A 69 -8.49 -3.04 -19.43
N GLU A 70 -7.64 -2.61 -20.35
CA GLU A 70 -7.00 -1.29 -20.37
C GLU A 70 -7.99 -0.10 -20.30
N ASN A 71 -9.27 -0.30 -20.67
CA ASN A 71 -10.31 0.73 -20.57
C ASN A 71 -10.92 0.88 -19.17
N ALA A 72 -10.56 0.02 -18.21
CA ALA A 72 -11.14 0.00 -16.87
C ALA A 72 -10.98 1.34 -16.13
N CYS A 73 -9.87 2.04 -16.32
CA CYS A 73 -9.67 3.34 -15.65
C CYS A 73 -10.51 4.48 -16.29
N LYS A 74 -11.14 4.25 -17.45
CA LYS A 74 -11.82 5.29 -18.24
C LYS A 74 -13.34 5.21 -18.10
N ASP A 75 -13.90 4.01 -17.94
CA ASP A 75 -15.34 3.82 -17.82
C ASP A 75 -15.84 3.84 -16.35
N THR A 76 -17.16 3.97 -16.20
CA THR A 76 -17.81 4.10 -14.89
C THR A 76 -17.70 2.82 -14.05
N GLU A 77 -17.71 1.66 -14.68
CA GLU A 77 -17.65 0.36 -14.00
C GLU A 77 -16.26 0.14 -13.40
N GLY A 78 -15.20 0.33 -14.19
CA GLY A 78 -13.84 0.17 -13.71
C GLY A 78 -13.43 1.26 -12.71
N LYS A 79 -14.00 2.48 -12.78
CA LYS A 79 -13.87 3.47 -11.68
C LYS A 79 -14.48 2.98 -10.37
N LYS A 80 -15.64 2.31 -10.40
CA LYS A 80 -16.25 1.69 -9.22
C LYS A 80 -15.41 0.53 -8.70
N SER A 81 -14.88 -0.31 -9.59
CA SER A 81 -13.97 -1.40 -9.20
C SER A 81 -12.71 -0.85 -8.53
N LEU A 82 -12.13 0.23 -9.08
CA LEU A 82 -10.95 0.88 -8.52
C LEU A 82 -11.21 1.40 -7.10
N LEU A 83 -12.34 2.08 -6.87
CA LEU A 83 -12.74 2.51 -5.53
C LEU A 83 -12.95 1.33 -4.58
N THR A 84 -13.64 0.29 -5.03
CA THR A 84 -13.92 -0.90 -4.21
C THR A 84 -12.62 -1.60 -3.80
N LEU A 85 -11.70 -1.81 -4.74
CA LEU A 85 -10.40 -2.40 -4.49
C LEU A 85 -9.52 -1.50 -3.61
N GLN A 86 -9.59 -0.18 -3.77
CA GLN A 86 -8.89 0.74 -2.89
C GLN A 86 -9.34 0.56 -1.44
N PHE A 87 -10.66 0.59 -1.19
CA PHE A 87 -11.20 0.43 0.17
C PHE A 87 -10.94 -0.96 0.75
N ALA A 88 -10.98 -2.01 -0.07
CA ALA A 88 -10.78 -3.38 0.39
C ALA A 88 -9.30 -3.75 0.60
N CYS A 89 -8.38 -3.18 -0.18
CA CYS A 89 -7.00 -3.65 -0.24
C CYS A 89 -5.96 -2.65 0.24
N ILE A 90 -6.27 -1.35 0.29
CA ILE A 90 -5.30 -0.31 0.59
C ILE A 90 -5.67 0.39 1.88
N ARG A 91 -4.82 0.21 2.89
CA ARG A 91 -4.84 1.00 4.12
C ARG A 91 -3.46 1.60 4.33
N PHE A 92 -3.38 2.92 4.21
CA PHE A 92 -2.12 3.64 4.39
C PHE A 92 -1.78 3.76 5.87
N ARG A 93 -0.47 3.79 6.12
CA ARG A 93 0.13 3.95 7.43
C ARG A 93 1.12 5.11 7.41
N CYS A 94 1.26 5.74 8.57
CA CYS A 94 2.27 6.76 8.80
C CYS A 94 3.67 6.19 8.56
N VAL A 95 4.46 6.83 7.69
CA VAL A 95 5.87 6.45 7.48
C VAL A 95 6.68 6.57 8.78
N ALA A 96 6.35 7.55 9.64
CA ALA A 96 7.03 7.78 10.92
C ALA A 96 6.62 6.77 12.02
N CYS A 97 5.33 6.66 12.32
CA CYS A 97 4.86 5.88 13.48
C CYS A 97 4.20 4.54 13.13
N ARG A 98 4.06 4.21 11.84
CA ARG A 98 3.46 2.97 11.29
C ARG A 98 1.98 2.73 11.66
N ARG A 99 1.34 3.66 12.36
CA ARG A 99 -0.10 3.62 12.68
C ARG A 99 -0.94 3.85 11.42
N PRO A 100 -2.09 3.18 11.29
CA PRO A 100 -3.01 3.39 10.17
C PRO A 100 -3.65 4.78 10.23
N TYR A 101 -4.12 5.27 9.09
CA TYR A 101 -4.88 6.54 9.01
C TYR A 101 -6.38 6.38 9.09
N GLN A 102 -6.88 5.19 8.80
CA GLN A 102 -8.30 4.90 8.79
C GLN A 102 -8.56 3.76 9.76
N ASP A 103 -9.66 3.89 10.48
CA ASP A 103 -10.18 2.82 11.30
C ASP A 103 -10.59 1.64 10.41
N ALA A 104 -10.31 0.43 10.89
CA ALA A 104 -10.48 -0.77 10.10
C ALA A 104 -11.95 -1.12 9.83
N GLU A 105 -12.84 -0.78 10.75
CA GLU A 105 -14.26 -1.12 10.69
C GLU A 105 -15.07 -0.02 10.01
N THR A 106 -14.81 1.23 10.39
CA THR A 106 -15.62 2.39 9.97
C THR A 106 -15.06 3.11 8.75
N MET A 107 -13.81 2.84 8.36
CA MET A 107 -13.05 3.57 7.34
C MET A 107 -12.92 5.08 7.61
N ALA A 108 -13.33 5.53 8.79
CA ALA A 108 -13.24 6.92 9.20
C ALA A 108 -11.77 7.30 9.42
N PRO A 109 -11.36 8.54 9.10
CA PRO A 109 -10.04 9.03 9.46
C PRO A 109 -9.82 8.94 10.98
N ILE A 110 -8.67 8.39 11.38
CA ILE A 110 -8.25 8.34 12.77
C ILE A 110 -7.77 9.74 13.16
N GLN A 111 -8.34 10.27 14.25
CA GLN A 111 -7.98 11.59 14.77
C GLN A 111 -6.48 11.65 15.08
N GLY A 112 -5.83 12.73 14.64
CA GLY A 112 -4.39 12.89 14.81
C GLY A 112 -3.55 11.95 13.95
N HIS A 113 -4.15 11.26 12.98
CA HIS A 113 -3.46 10.53 11.91
C HIS A 113 -4.15 10.74 10.55
N SER A 114 -4.77 11.91 10.31
CA SER A 114 -5.28 12.21 8.98
C SER A 114 -4.07 12.40 8.02
N GLY A 115 -4.00 11.56 6.98
CA GLY A 115 -2.77 11.40 6.19
C GLY A 115 -2.44 12.61 5.33
N LEU A 116 -1.18 13.06 5.39
CA LEU A 116 -0.56 14.07 4.54
C LEU A 116 0.43 13.40 3.58
N LEU A 117 0.53 13.92 2.35
CA LEU A 117 1.39 13.38 1.30
C LEU A 117 2.65 14.23 1.12
N PHE A 118 3.82 13.64 1.30
CA PHE A 118 5.09 14.27 0.96
C PHE A 118 5.32 14.30 -0.56
N PRO A 119 6.16 15.21 -1.07
CA PRO A 119 6.54 15.25 -2.49
C PRO A 119 7.17 13.95 -3.01
N CYS A 120 7.87 13.20 -2.15
CA CYS A 120 8.42 11.89 -2.47
C CYS A 120 7.36 10.78 -2.51
N GLY A 121 6.08 11.09 -2.31
CA GLY A 121 4.97 10.15 -2.36
C GLY A 121 4.73 9.38 -1.05
N HIS A 122 5.60 9.52 -0.05
CA HIS A 122 5.38 8.94 1.27
C HIS A 122 4.24 9.66 1.99
N VAL A 123 3.47 8.89 2.74
CA VAL A 123 2.37 9.43 3.53
C VAL A 123 2.80 9.52 5.00
N ILE A 124 2.48 10.62 5.68
CA ILE A 124 2.70 10.85 7.10
C ILE A 124 1.40 11.27 7.79
N GLY A 125 1.15 10.87 9.04
CA GLY A 125 0.00 11.38 9.81
C GLY A 125 0.22 12.82 10.26
N ASP A 126 -0.83 13.63 10.26
CA ASP A 126 -0.83 15.04 10.74
C ASP A 126 -0.06 15.25 12.06
N SER A 127 -0.28 14.46 13.12
CA SER A 127 0.44 14.64 14.41
C SER A 127 1.94 14.38 14.29
N CYS A 128 2.34 13.41 13.45
CA CYS A 128 3.76 13.12 13.21
C CYS A 128 4.41 14.20 12.34
N HIS A 129 3.63 14.77 11.41
CA HIS A 129 4.07 15.90 10.62
C HIS A 129 4.26 17.16 11.48
N ASP A 130 3.33 17.44 12.39
CA ASP A 130 3.42 18.59 13.30
C ASP A 130 4.66 18.47 14.21
N ALA A 131 4.92 17.29 14.75
CA ALA A 131 6.15 17.02 15.51
C ALA A 131 7.42 17.23 14.67
N LEU A 132 7.40 16.82 13.38
CA LEU A 132 8.51 17.05 12.46
C LEU A 132 8.75 18.55 12.21
N VAL A 133 7.68 19.32 12.03
CA VAL A 133 7.74 20.77 11.85
C VAL A 133 8.22 21.48 13.12
N ASP A 134 7.78 21.05 14.30
CA ASP A 134 8.21 21.66 15.56
C ASP A 134 9.67 21.34 15.89
N ASN A 135 10.16 20.15 15.52
CA ASN A 135 11.59 19.84 15.54
C ASN A 135 12.38 20.75 14.61
N PHE A 136 11.89 21.02 13.39
CA PHE A 136 12.54 21.97 12.48
C PHE A 136 12.63 23.37 13.09
N LYS A 137 11.55 23.87 13.69
CA LYS A 137 11.55 25.19 14.36
C LYS A 137 12.52 25.26 15.54
N SER A 138 12.69 24.15 16.26
CA SER A 138 13.50 24.10 17.49
C SER A 138 14.99 23.88 17.22
N PHE A 139 15.33 23.15 16.16
CA PHE A 139 16.71 22.72 15.88
C PHE A 139 17.25 23.23 14.54
N GLU A 140 16.48 24.00 13.78
CA GLU A 140 16.82 24.54 12.44
C GLU A 140 17.25 23.46 11.41
N MET A 141 16.95 22.18 11.68
CA MET A 141 17.26 21.09 10.76
C MET A 141 16.11 20.88 9.77
N SER A 142 16.40 21.04 8.48
CA SER A 142 15.42 20.80 7.41
C SER A 142 14.69 19.48 7.62
N PRO A 143 13.35 19.47 7.61
CA PRO A 143 12.58 18.25 7.80
C PRO A 143 12.80 17.31 6.61
N ILE A 144 13.19 16.07 6.89
CA ILE A 144 13.36 15.00 5.90
C ILE A 144 12.19 14.04 6.06
N CYS A 145 11.75 13.43 4.95
CA CYS A 145 10.83 12.29 5.03
C CYS A 145 11.41 11.21 5.96
N PRO A 146 10.71 10.82 7.03
CA PRO A 146 11.15 9.79 7.96
C PRO A 146 11.29 8.40 7.31
#